data_AF-A0A6L3SU65-F1
#
_entry.id   AF-A0A6L3SU65-F1
#
_cell.length_a   1.000
_cell.length_b   1.000
_cell.length_c   1.000
_cell.angle_alpha   90.00
_cell.angle_beta   90.00
_cell.angle_gamma   90.00
#
_symmetry.space_group_name_H-M   'P 1'
#
loop_
_entity.id
_entity.type
_entity.pdbx_description
1 polymer ?
#
loop_
_entity_poly.entity_id
_entity_poly.type
_entity_poly.pdbx_seq_one_letter_code
_entity_poly.pdbx_strand_id
1 'polypeptide(L)' 'MKTKRDQPIRLIKRYGGCRLYDATAKRYVSPDDIERLTLEGVKVTVREAETGQEVTEELLPGRRMH' A
#
# COMPACT_ATOMS: atom_id res chain seq x y z
N MET A 1 -3.74 26.40 6.17
CA MET A 1 -4.34 25.29 5.39
C MET A 1 -3.22 24.53 4.69
N LYS A 2 -2.83 23.33 5.16
CA LYS A 2 -1.84 22.51 4.45
C LYS A 2 -2.57 21.69 3.39
N THR A 3 -2.46 22.11 2.13
CA THR A 3 -2.84 21.29 0.98
C THR A 3 -2.07 19.97 1.06
N LYS A 4 -2.77 18.86 1.34
CA LYS A 4 -2.25 17.49 1.18
C LYS A 4 -2.07 17.20 -0.32
N ARG A 5 -1.20 17.94 -1.00
CA ARG A 5 -0.73 17.62 -2.34
C ARG A 5 0.66 17.02 -2.18
N ASP A 6 0.80 15.80 -2.66
CA ASP A 6 2.06 15.06 -2.75
C ASP A 6 2.65 14.54 -1.43
N GLN A 7 1.90 13.70 -0.72
CA GLN A 7 2.59 12.63 -0.01
C GLN A 7 2.82 11.50 -1.03
N PRO A 8 4.07 11.07 -1.27
CA PRO A 8 4.34 10.00 -2.22
C PRO A 8 3.59 8.75 -1.75
N ILE A 9 2.60 8.34 -2.54
CA ILE A 9 1.86 7.11 -2.27
C ILE A 9 2.78 5.96 -2.63
N ARG A 10 3.12 5.11 -1.65
CA ARG A 10 3.92 3.91 -1.89
C ARG A 10 3.09 2.90 -2.66
N LEU A 11 3.51 2.58 -3.87
CA LEU A 11 2.87 1.56 -4.69
C LEU A 11 3.45 0.19 -4.35
N ILE A 12 2.63 -0.67 -3.79
CA ILE A 12 2.97 -2.04 -3.44
C ILE A 12 2.29 -2.97 -4.45
N LYS A 13 3.08 -3.82 -5.10
CA LYS A 13 2.57 -4.87 -5.97
C LYS A 13 2.45 -6.16 -5.17
N ARG A 14 1.24 -6.69 -5.07
CA ARG A 14 0.96 -8.00 -4.48
C ARG A 14 1.08 -9.06 -5.55
N TYR A 15 1.94 -10.02 -5.31
CA TYR A 15 2.05 -11.25 -6.09
C TYR A 15 1.42 -12.38 -5.27
N GLY A 16 0.79 -13.36 -5.94
CA GLY A 16 0.26 -14.55 -5.28
C GLY A 16 1.25 -15.17 -4.28
N GLY A 17 0.75 -15.64 -3.13
CA GLY A 17 1.57 -16.20 -2.05
C GLY A 17 2.13 -15.19 -1.05
N CYS A 18 1.39 -14.11 -0.75
CA CYS A 18 1.74 -13.08 0.24
C CYS A 18 3.02 -12.27 -0.06
N ARG A 19 3.54 -12.31 -1.28
CA ARG A 19 4.71 -11.51 -1.68
C ARG A 19 4.27 -10.08 -2.01
N LEU A 20 4.81 -9.12 -1.28
CA LEU A 20 4.57 -7.69 -1.50
C LEU A 20 5.87 -7.04 -2.00
N TYR A 21 5.77 -6.30 -3.10
CA TYR A 21 6.89 -5.60 -3.71
C TYR A 21 6.64 -4.10 -3.73
N ASP A 22 7.44 -3.34 -3.00
CA ASP A 22 7.41 -1.88 -3.04
C ASP A 22 8.08 -1.41 -4.34
N ALA A 23 7.28 -0.85 -5.25
CA ALA A 23 7.75 -0.30 -6.51
C ALA A 23 8.53 1.02 -6.34
N THR A 24 8.28 1.75 -5.25
CA THR A 24 8.98 2.99 -4.89
C THR A 24 10.36 2.67 -4.32
N ALA A 25 10.43 1.73 -3.37
CA ALA A 25 11.70 1.29 -2.76
C ALA A 25 12.43 0.23 -3.58
N LYS A 26 11.79 -0.31 -4.63
CA LYS A 26 12.28 -1.40 -5.49
C LYS A 26 12.75 -2.61 -4.69
N ARG A 27 11.97 -3.00 -3.67
CA ARG A 27 12.31 -4.09 -2.75
C ARG A 27 11.07 -4.86 -2.32
N TYR A 28 11.25 -6.13 -1.99
CA TYR A 28 10.23 -6.89 -1.28
C TYR A 28 10.08 -6.38 0.15
N VAL A 29 8.82 -6.28 0.59
CA VAL A 29 8.42 -5.83 1.91
C VAL A 29 7.51 -6.87 2.53
N SER A 30 7.48 -6.94 3.85
CA SER A 30 6.54 -7.79 4.57
C SER A 30 5.23 -7.05 4.85
N PRO A 31 4.13 -7.76 5.17
CA PRO A 31 2.90 -7.11 5.63
C PRO A 31 3.15 -6.17 6.83
N ASP A 32 4.06 -6.55 7.73
CA ASP A 32 4.47 -5.76 8.90
C ASP A 32 5.07 -4.40 8.50
N ASP A 33 5.88 -4.34 7.43
CA ASP A 33 6.39 -3.08 6.89
C ASP A 33 5.25 -2.20 6.39
N ILE A 34 4.25 -2.76 5.73
CA ILE A 34 3.07 -2.00 5.24
C ILE A 34 2.28 -1.42 6.40
N GLU A 35 2.13 -2.19 7.47
CA GLU A 35 1.45 -1.75 8.68
C GLU A 35 2.21 -0.60 9.36
N ARG A 36 3.53 -0.73 9.51
CA ARG A 36 4.41 0.36 10.00
C ARG A 36 4.30 1.62 9.17
N LEU A 37 4.34 1.49 7.84
CA LEU A 37 4.19 2.61 6.93
C LEU A 37 2.85 3.33 7.12
N THR A 38 1.78 2.56 7.29
CA THR A 38 0.45 3.11 7.53
C THR A 38 0.38 3.81 8.90
N LEU A 39 1.01 3.23 9.94
CA LEU A 39 1.12 3.83 11.28
C LEU A 39 1.95 5.12 11.28
N GLU A 40 3.00 5.20 10.46
CA GLU A 40 3.79 6.42 10.22
C GLU A 40 3.02 7.49 9.43
N GLY A 41 1.79 7.19 9.00
CA GLY A 41 0.95 8.09 8.21
C GLY A 41 1.33 8.13 6.73
N VAL A 42 2.14 7.17 6.26
CA VAL A 42 2.47 7.02 4.84
C VAL A 42 1.28 6.41 4.13
N LYS A 43 0.88 7.01 3.00
CA LYS A 43 -0.14 6.44 2.15
C LYS A 43 0.43 5.26 1.36
N VAL A 44 -0.19 4.10 1.51
CA VAL A 44 0.16 2.89 0.77
C VAL A 44 -0.99 2.53 -0.16
N THR A 45 -0.67 2.15 -1.40
CA THR A 45 -1.61 1.59 -2.38
C THR A 45 -1.12 0.23 -2.78
N VAL A 46 -1.97 -0.79 -2.65
CA VAL A 46 -1.66 -2.16 -3.02
C VAL A 46 -2.41 -2.55 -4.29
N ARG A 47 -1.67 -3.04 -5.29
CA ARG A 47 -2.22 -3.57 -6.55
C ARG A 47 -1.79 -5.00 -6.78
N GLU A 48 -2.72 -5.85 -7.17
CA GLU A 48 -2.45 -7.20 -7.65
C GLU A 48 -1.59 -7.12 -8.92
N ALA A 49 -0.50 -7.88 -8.95
CA ALA A 49 0.39 -7.92 -10.10
C ALA A 49 -0.21 -8.74 -11.26
N GLU A 50 -1.07 -9.71 -10.96
CA GLU A 50 -1.69 -10.61 -11.94
C GLU A 50 -2.87 -9.94 -12.66
N THR A 51 -3.74 -9.25 -11.92
CA THR A 51 -4.95 -8.60 -12.46
C THR A 51 -4.78 -7.09 -12.65
N GLY A 52 -3.77 -6.48 -12.03
CA GLY A 52 -3.63 -5.03 -11.95
C GLY A 52 -4.66 -4.36 -11.03
N GLN A 53 -5.52 -5.14 -10.38
CA GLN A 53 -6.61 -4.64 -9.55
C GLN A 53 -6.09 -4.02 -8.27
N GLU A 54 -6.64 -2.88 -7.90
CA GLU A 54 -6.31 -2.22 -6.65
C GLU A 54 -7.03 -2.92 -5.50
N VAL A 55 -6.25 -3.51 -4.60
CA VAL A 55 -6.72 -4.26 -3.42
C VAL A 55 -6.30 -3.57 -2.12
N THR A 56 -5.92 -2.28 -2.20
CA THR A 56 -5.56 -1.45 -1.05
C THR A 56 -6.62 -1.49 0.05
N GLU A 57 -7.90 -1.46 -0.35
CA GLU A 57 -9.05 -1.44 0.57
C GLU A 57 -9.29 -2.78 1.28
N GLU A 58 -8.85 -3.90 0.67
CA GLU A 58 -8.95 -5.23 1.27
C GLU A 58 -7.89 -5.46 2.36
N LEU A 59 -6.73 -4.79 2.22
CA LEU A 59 -5.59 -4.94 3.11
C LEU A 59 -5.55 -3.92 4.26
N LEU A 60 -6.22 -2.78 4.11
CA LEU A 60 -6.27 -1.74 5.15
C LEU A 60 -7.65 -1.73 5.81
N PRO A 61 -7.80 -2.23 7.05
CA PRO A 61 -9.10 -2.33 7.72
C PRO A 61 -9.75 -0.98 8.09
N GLY A 62 -9.10 0.15 7.79
CA GLY A 62 -9.46 1.48 8.31
C GLY A 62 -10.29 2.38 7.39
N ARG A 63 -10.80 1.91 6.24
CA ARG A 63 -11.49 2.79 5.29
C ARG A 63 -12.88 2.31 4.84
N ARG A 64 -13.63 1.65 5.73
CA ARG A 64 -15.09 1.56 5.58
C ARG A 64 -15.71 2.88 6.06
N MET A 65 -15.78 3.87 5.20
CA MET A 65 -16.73 4.97 5.42
C MET A 65 -18.07 4.51 4.86
N HIS A 66 -19.04 4.26 5.76
CA HIS A 66 -20.46 4.14 5.40
C HIS A 66 -21.00 5.52 5.06
#